data_AF-A0A3N0UDN0-F1
#
_entry.id   AF-A0A3N0UDN0-F1
#
_cell.length_a   1.000
_cell.length_b   1.000
_cell.length_c   1.000
_cell.angle_alpha   90.00
_cell.angle_beta   90.00
_cell.angle_gamma   90.00
#
_symmetry.space_group_name_H-M   'P 1'
#
loop_
_entity.id
_entity.type
_entity.pdbx_description
1 polymer ?
#
loop_
_entity_poly.entity_id
_entity_poly.type
_entity_poly.pdbx_seq_one_letter_code
_entity_poly.pdbx_strand_id
1 'polypeptide(L)'
;MNSVMKNVKMIDFGNARYIQNPKGLDGTLTPYKKLRFSAKRLPRSLSSYLPLRFYSTPCQAVNGFSSTVQARLRAMLAAVLPRSFLHSKSQMTAQAYGTTTVEPTTCACHRDITLSELRKIAPKADESKLMTYLQAFNAEFAKYEMTTCREKAHFLAQCCHESMGLVYTAEIGGSQKSYAPWYGRGLIQLTFEKNYRAYGSAVGEDVYSSEANRNKLTTSPHCVTSAFWFYMDYGNQNLNSYAKKDDFNIITARINGGFNGYDDRLRYFDKAVEVLKCEHLNQLRKANGFTFEESAIYNNKVYAYSWARYHDPLSREQGTRKDKAEALVAYKRALALYQAAKDTTKVSAIQTRIDNLS
;
A
#
# COMPACT_ATOMS: atom_id res chain seq x y z
N MET A 1 10.87 4.12 -29.90
CA MET A 1 10.26 4.28 -28.57
C MET A 1 10.10 2.92 -27.87
N ASN A 2 11.21 2.18 -27.70
CA ASN A 2 11.27 0.87 -27.02
C ASN A 2 12.57 0.81 -26.21
N SER A 3 12.56 1.24 -24.94
CA SER A 3 13.73 1.09 -24.03
C SER A 3 13.42 1.33 -22.53
N VAL A 4 12.19 1.11 -22.06
CA VAL A 4 11.88 1.22 -20.62
C VAL A 4 11.32 -0.13 -20.19
N MET A 5 12.21 -1.05 -19.77
CA MET A 5 11.94 -2.29 -18.99
C MET A 5 13.05 -3.33 -19.21
N LYS A 6 14.33 -2.94 -19.05
CA LYS A 6 15.40 -3.90 -18.81
C LYS A 6 16.10 -3.47 -17.51
N ASN A 7 16.08 -4.38 -16.52
CA ASN A 7 16.81 -4.33 -15.25
C ASN A 7 16.07 -3.80 -13.99
N VAL A 8 14.84 -4.26 -13.72
CA VAL A 8 14.40 -4.36 -12.32
C VAL A 8 15.05 -5.60 -11.72
N LYS A 9 16.28 -5.47 -11.19
CA LYS A 9 16.78 -6.44 -10.21
C LYS A 9 16.07 -6.15 -8.89
N MET A 10 15.00 -6.90 -8.63
CA MET A 10 14.40 -6.95 -7.30
C MET A 10 15.45 -7.45 -6.30
N ILE A 11 15.67 -6.66 -5.26
CA ILE A 11 16.50 -7.02 -4.13
C ILE A 11 15.81 -8.17 -3.40
N ASP A 12 16.49 -9.31 -3.31
CA ASP A 12 16.14 -10.38 -2.39
C ASP A 12 16.34 -9.85 -0.97
N PHE A 13 15.24 -9.67 -0.23
CA PHE A 13 15.32 -9.43 1.21
C PHE A 13 15.61 -10.77 1.89
N GLY A 14 16.86 -11.22 1.73
CA GLY A 14 17.39 -12.39 2.38
C GLY A 14 17.14 -12.32 3.89
N ASN A 15 16.58 -13.41 4.43
CA ASN A 15 16.48 -13.79 5.83
C ASN A 15 16.70 -12.66 6.84
N ALA A 16 15.61 -12.00 7.23
CA ALA A 16 15.57 -11.17 8.43
C ALA A 16 15.94 -12.03 9.65
N ARG A 17 17.21 -12.03 10.02
CA ARG A 17 17.64 -12.47 11.35
C ARG A 17 17.06 -11.48 12.35
N TYR A 18 16.32 -12.04 13.32
CA TYR A 18 15.82 -11.35 14.50
C TYR A 18 16.89 -10.45 15.12
N ILE A 19 16.61 -9.15 15.22
CA ILE A 19 17.37 -8.25 16.09
C ILE A 19 16.72 -8.35 17.48
N GLN A 20 17.51 -8.78 18.46
CA GLN A 20 17.11 -8.77 19.87
C GLN A 20 16.92 -7.33 20.36
N ASN A 21 15.85 -7.11 21.12
CA ASN A 21 15.54 -5.84 21.76
C ASN A 21 16.58 -5.51 22.86
N PRO A 22 17.08 -4.27 23.01
CA PRO A 22 17.98 -3.90 24.09
C PRO A 22 17.27 -4.01 25.44
N LYS A 23 17.97 -4.60 26.40
CA LYS A 23 17.53 -4.84 27.79
C LYS A 23 17.00 -3.56 28.45
N GLY A 24 15.72 -3.57 28.84
CA GLY A 24 15.20 -2.78 29.95
C GLY A 24 15.44 -3.53 31.26
N LEU A 25 15.95 -2.82 32.26
CA LEU A 25 16.28 -3.31 33.60
C LEU A 25 15.02 -3.47 34.47
N ASP A 26 14.14 -4.40 34.12
CA ASP A 26 13.29 -5.16 35.05
C ASP A 26 12.56 -6.26 34.26
N GLY A 27 12.66 -7.50 34.71
CA GLY A 27 12.29 -8.69 33.93
C GLY A 27 10.79 -8.95 33.82
N THR A 28 9.93 -7.96 33.52
CA THR A 28 8.48 -8.18 33.38
C THR A 28 7.91 -7.72 32.03
N LEU A 29 7.43 -8.68 31.24
CA LEU A 29 6.65 -8.46 30.02
C LEU A 29 5.19 -8.13 30.39
N THR A 30 4.67 -6.96 30.02
CA THR A 30 3.22 -6.72 29.98
C THR A 30 2.63 -7.20 28.66
N PRO A 31 1.70 -8.18 28.64
CA PRO A 31 1.01 -8.59 27.42
C PRO A 31 -0.13 -7.61 27.08
N TYR A 32 -0.34 -7.38 25.78
CA TYR A 32 -1.58 -6.80 25.26
C TYR A 32 -2.80 -7.55 25.84
N LYS A 33 -3.72 -6.81 26.47
CA LYS A 33 -5.00 -7.35 26.96
C LYS A 33 -5.81 -7.91 25.79
N LYS A 34 -5.76 -9.24 25.62
CA LYS A 34 -6.71 -10.02 24.82
C LYS A 34 -8.06 -10.01 25.55
N LEU A 35 -9.12 -9.47 24.93
CA LEU A 35 -10.50 -9.74 25.36
C LEU A 35 -10.74 -11.26 25.26
N ARG A 36 -10.88 -11.94 26.41
CA ARG A 36 -11.33 -13.34 26.49
C ARG A 36 -12.84 -13.35 26.70
N PHE A 37 -13.59 -13.87 25.74
CA PHE A 37 -14.97 -14.31 25.99
C PHE A 37 -14.93 -15.64 26.78
N SER A 38 -15.64 -15.70 27.89
CA SER A 38 -15.75 -16.89 28.75
C SER A 38 -16.93 -17.76 28.32
N ALA A 39 -16.65 -18.95 27.79
CA ALA A 39 -17.64 -19.92 27.31
C ALA A 39 -18.29 -20.75 28.45
N LYS A 40 -18.79 -20.11 29.51
CA LYS A 40 -19.42 -20.81 30.65
C LYS A 40 -20.95 -20.97 30.55
N ARG A 41 -21.58 -20.72 29.40
CA ARG A 41 -23.04 -20.90 29.20
C ARG A 41 -23.39 -21.56 27.86
N LEU A 42 -22.79 -22.71 27.55
CA LEU A 42 -23.28 -23.58 26.48
C LEU A 42 -23.70 -24.94 27.05
N PRO A 43 -24.87 -25.48 26.68
CA PRO A 43 -25.29 -26.83 27.06
C PRO A 43 -24.26 -27.89 26.61
N ARG A 44 -24.04 -28.92 27.44
CA ARG A 44 -23.01 -29.97 27.23
C ARG A 44 -23.10 -30.69 25.87
N SER A 45 -24.26 -30.69 25.21
CA SER A 45 -24.45 -31.33 23.89
C SER A 45 -23.86 -30.55 22.71
N LEU A 46 -23.43 -29.29 22.89
CA LEU A 46 -22.80 -28.47 21.84
C LEU A 46 -21.27 -28.43 21.91
N SER A 47 -20.67 -28.97 22.98
CA SER A 47 -19.21 -28.97 23.16
C SER A 47 -18.49 -30.00 22.28
N SER A 48 -19.18 -31.01 21.76
CA SER A 48 -18.57 -32.10 20.98
C SER A 48 -18.45 -31.80 19.48
N TYR A 49 -19.06 -30.71 18.99
CA TYR A 49 -19.11 -30.39 17.55
C TYR A 49 -18.27 -29.17 17.14
N LEU A 50 -17.51 -28.56 18.05
CA LEU A 50 -16.67 -27.39 17.75
C LEU A 50 -15.25 -27.53 18.31
N PRO A 51 -14.25 -27.92 17.51
CA PRO A 51 -12.88 -27.57 17.81
C PRO A 51 -12.71 -26.07 17.51
N LEU A 52 -12.91 -25.22 18.52
CA LEU A 52 -12.63 -23.78 18.43
C LEU A 52 -11.12 -23.54 18.41
N ARG A 53 -10.51 -23.70 17.24
CA ARG A 53 -9.23 -23.10 16.88
C ARG A 53 -9.37 -22.46 15.50
N PHE A 54 -9.16 -21.14 15.47
CA PHE A 54 -8.95 -20.27 14.31
C PHE A 54 -10.12 -20.02 13.35
N TYR A 55 -10.95 -18.99 13.62
CA TYR A 55 -11.53 -18.13 12.57
C TYR A 55 -11.73 -16.70 13.11
N SER A 56 -11.22 -15.70 12.40
CA SER A 56 -11.41 -14.27 12.65
C SER A 56 -12.42 -13.71 11.65
N THR A 57 -13.72 -13.86 11.96
CA THR A 57 -14.90 -13.05 11.57
C THR A 57 -16.16 -13.95 11.59
N PRO A 58 -17.29 -13.53 12.20
CA PRO A 58 -18.50 -14.34 12.24
C PRO A 58 -19.34 -14.13 10.98
N CYS A 59 -18.97 -14.74 9.85
CA CYS A 59 -19.93 -14.95 8.75
C CYS A 59 -19.65 -16.13 7.81
N GLN A 60 -18.76 -17.08 8.14
CA GLN A 60 -18.48 -18.24 7.28
C GLN A 60 -18.62 -19.60 7.98
N ALA A 61 -19.64 -19.77 8.82
CA ALA A 61 -19.97 -21.08 9.38
C ALA A 61 -21.49 -21.30 9.42
N VAL A 62 -22.13 -21.48 8.26
CA VAL A 62 -23.51 -22.01 8.23
C VAL A 62 -23.90 -22.78 6.96
N ASN A 63 -22.99 -22.92 5.98
CA ASN A 63 -23.25 -23.82 4.85
C ASN A 63 -23.03 -25.27 5.31
N GLY A 64 -24.14 -25.95 5.61
CA GLY A 64 -24.15 -27.34 6.08
C GLY A 64 -25.22 -27.68 7.12
N PHE A 65 -25.95 -26.69 7.65
CA PHE A 65 -27.01 -26.93 8.64
C PHE A 65 -28.42 -26.80 8.05
N SER A 66 -29.36 -27.57 8.59
CA SER A 66 -30.79 -27.45 8.28
C SER A 66 -31.32 -26.03 8.53
N SER A 67 -32.27 -25.58 7.71
CA SER A 67 -32.89 -24.24 7.75
C SER A 67 -33.41 -23.86 9.15
N THR A 68 -33.90 -24.84 9.90
CA THR A 68 -34.40 -24.66 11.27
C THR A 68 -33.28 -24.31 12.27
N VAL A 69 -32.07 -24.84 12.06
CA VAL A 69 -30.89 -24.56 12.91
C VAL A 69 -30.32 -23.19 12.59
N GLN A 70 -30.30 -22.79 11.32
CA GLN A 70 -29.90 -21.44 10.91
C GLN A 70 -30.81 -20.35 11.50
N ALA A 71 -32.13 -20.58 11.52
CA ALA A 71 -33.10 -19.66 12.10
C ALA A 71 -32.88 -19.45 13.61
N ARG A 72 -32.58 -20.54 14.34
CA ARG A 72 -32.31 -20.47 15.79
C ARG A 72 -30.98 -19.80 16.13
N LEU A 73 -29.93 -20.03 15.32
CA LEU A 73 -28.63 -19.36 15.51
C LEU A 73 -28.73 -17.85 15.28
N ARG A 74 -29.49 -17.43 14.26
CA ARG A 74 -29.77 -16.01 13.98
C ARG A 74 -30.58 -15.34 15.10
N ALA A 75 -31.59 -16.04 15.64
CA ALA A 75 -32.38 -15.53 16.76
C ALA A 75 -31.57 -15.38 18.05
N MET A 76 -30.63 -16.30 18.32
CA MET A 76 -29.71 -16.20 19.47
C MET A 76 -28.71 -15.06 19.34
N LEU A 77 -28.17 -14.81 18.14
CA LEU A 77 -27.26 -13.69 17.87
C LEU A 77 -27.94 -12.32 18.01
N ALA A 78 -29.22 -12.23 17.62
CA ALA A 78 -30.02 -11.01 17.75
C ALA A 78 -30.35 -10.66 19.22
N ALA A 79 -30.32 -11.62 20.14
CA ALA A 79 -30.70 -11.44 21.55
C ALA A 79 -29.54 -11.04 22.48
N VAL A 80 -28.28 -11.08 22.01
CA VAL A 80 -27.08 -10.89 22.84
C VAL A 80 -26.35 -9.56 22.54
N LEU A 81 -26.80 -8.79 21.56
CA LEU A 81 -26.22 -7.48 21.23
C LEU A 81 -27.01 -6.33 21.88
N PRO A 82 -26.35 -5.28 22.41
CA PRO A 82 -27.04 -4.13 23.00
C PRO A 82 -27.99 -3.46 21.99
N ARG A 83 -29.18 -3.05 22.44
CA ARG A 83 -30.22 -2.40 21.62
C ARG A 83 -29.78 -1.09 20.93
N SER A 84 -28.63 -0.53 21.29
CA SER A 84 -28.01 0.62 20.61
C SER A 84 -27.38 0.28 19.25
N PHE A 85 -27.33 -0.99 18.84
CA PHE A 85 -26.82 -1.42 17.53
C PHE A 85 -27.90 -1.88 16.54
N LEU A 86 -29.19 -1.83 16.91
CA LEU A 86 -30.30 -2.31 16.07
C LEU A 86 -31.26 -1.20 15.57
N HIS A 87 -30.93 0.07 15.80
CA HIS A 87 -31.59 1.21 15.16
C HIS A 87 -30.57 2.09 14.43
N SER A 88 -30.05 1.55 13.34
CA SER A 88 -29.66 2.34 12.17
C SER A 88 -30.18 1.60 10.94
N LYS A 89 -31.50 1.52 10.81
CA LYS A 89 -32.10 1.46 9.47
C LYS A 89 -31.97 2.85 8.85
N SER A 90 -30.75 3.30 8.61
CA SER A 90 -30.53 4.25 7.52
C SER A 90 -30.81 3.45 6.27
N GLN A 91 -32.00 3.65 5.74
CA GLN A 91 -32.39 3.17 4.42
C GLN A 91 -31.22 3.42 3.48
N MET A 92 -30.63 2.35 2.92
CA MET A 92 -29.91 2.46 1.66
C MET A 92 -30.98 2.72 0.60
N THR A 93 -31.50 3.94 0.56
CA THR A 93 -32.07 4.45 -0.67
C THR A 93 -30.94 4.47 -1.68
N ALA A 94 -31.12 3.78 -2.81
CA ALA A 94 -30.32 4.01 -4.00
C ALA A 94 -30.27 5.53 -4.20
N GLN A 95 -29.16 6.14 -3.83
CA GLN A 95 -28.95 7.55 -4.07
C GLN A 95 -28.81 7.63 -5.57
N ALA A 96 -29.86 8.14 -6.22
CA ALA A 96 -29.82 8.52 -7.61
C ALA A 96 -28.52 9.31 -7.79
N TYR A 97 -27.66 8.86 -8.69
CA TYR A 97 -26.51 9.62 -9.17
C TYR A 97 -27.07 10.83 -9.93
N GLY A 98 -27.50 11.82 -9.15
CA GLY A 98 -27.96 13.11 -9.62
C GLY A 98 -26.76 13.87 -10.13
N THR A 99 -26.84 14.24 -11.40
CA THR A 99 -25.86 14.96 -12.23
C THR A 99 -25.68 16.42 -11.82
N THR A 100 -25.50 16.68 -10.52
CA THR A 100 -25.13 18.01 -10.02
C THR A 100 -24.40 17.86 -8.68
N THR A 101 -23.16 17.37 -8.74
CA THR A 101 -22.30 17.27 -7.55
C THR A 101 -21.57 18.59 -7.37
N VAL A 102 -21.98 19.38 -6.37
CA VAL A 102 -21.17 20.49 -5.88
C VAL A 102 -19.85 19.92 -5.38
N GLU A 103 -18.74 20.35 -5.98
CA GLU A 103 -17.40 19.91 -5.59
C GLU A 103 -17.15 20.21 -4.11
N PRO A 104 -16.56 19.27 -3.34
CA PRO A 104 -16.19 19.56 -1.97
C PRO A 104 -15.29 20.79 -1.87
N THR A 105 -15.71 21.77 -1.07
CA THR A 105 -14.90 22.98 -0.82
C THR A 105 -13.85 22.73 0.25
N THR A 106 -13.97 21.64 1.02
CA THR A 106 -13.10 21.24 2.12
C THR A 106 -12.22 20.04 1.78
N CYS A 107 -11.15 19.85 2.55
CA CYS A 107 -10.24 18.74 2.34
C CYS A 107 -10.91 17.37 2.50
N ALA A 108 -10.28 16.33 1.95
CA ALA A 108 -10.78 14.96 2.02
C ALA A 108 -10.48 14.23 3.35
N CYS A 109 -10.13 14.97 4.41
CA CYS A 109 -9.95 14.39 5.73
C CYS A 109 -11.31 13.91 6.28
N HIS A 110 -11.33 12.69 6.82
CA HIS A 110 -12.50 12.08 7.47
C HIS A 110 -13.76 11.95 6.60
N ARG A 111 -13.61 12.05 5.28
CA ARG A 111 -14.68 11.81 4.31
C ARG A 111 -14.19 10.95 3.15
N ASP A 112 -15.14 10.35 2.46
CA ASP A 112 -14.89 9.69 1.19
C ASP A 112 -14.41 10.69 0.12
N ILE A 113 -13.56 10.21 -0.78
CA ILE A 113 -13.27 10.95 -2.01
C ILE A 113 -14.44 10.77 -2.99
N THR A 114 -14.61 11.72 -3.88
CA THR A 114 -15.67 11.72 -4.89
C THR A 114 -15.15 11.25 -6.25
N LEU A 115 -16.07 10.86 -7.14
CA LEU A 115 -15.71 10.52 -8.52
C LEU A 115 -15.05 11.69 -9.25
N SER A 116 -15.55 12.92 -9.04
CA SER A 116 -15.00 14.10 -9.70
C SER A 116 -13.57 14.41 -9.24
N GLU A 117 -13.30 14.29 -7.94
CA GLU A 117 -11.91 14.38 -7.42
C GLU A 117 -11.03 13.30 -8.06
N LEU A 118 -11.49 12.04 -8.10
CA LEU A 118 -10.72 10.95 -8.70
C LEU A 118 -10.47 11.15 -10.20
N ARG A 119 -11.45 11.69 -10.95
CA ARG A 119 -11.31 12.05 -12.37
C ARG A 119 -10.28 13.16 -12.58
N LYS A 120 -10.20 14.14 -11.68
CA LYS A 120 -9.17 15.21 -11.76
C LYS A 120 -7.76 14.67 -11.50
N ILE A 121 -7.64 13.68 -10.62
CA ILE A 121 -6.36 13.01 -10.31
C ILE A 121 -5.93 12.09 -11.45
N ALA A 122 -6.87 11.34 -12.04
CA ALA A 122 -6.64 10.34 -13.08
C ALA A 122 -7.46 10.62 -14.35
N PRO A 123 -7.20 11.73 -15.06
CA PRO A 123 -8.08 12.23 -16.13
C PRO A 123 -8.12 11.36 -17.40
N LYS A 124 -7.18 10.42 -17.55
CA LYS A 124 -7.10 9.52 -18.71
C LYS A 124 -7.84 8.19 -18.49
N ALA A 125 -8.19 7.87 -17.24
CA ALA A 125 -8.93 6.65 -16.96
C ALA A 125 -10.39 6.81 -17.36
N ASP A 126 -10.97 5.72 -17.85
CA ASP A 126 -12.38 5.65 -18.18
C ASP A 126 -13.25 5.86 -16.93
N GLU A 127 -14.30 6.68 -17.06
CA GLU A 127 -15.15 7.06 -15.94
C GLU A 127 -15.87 5.88 -15.30
N SER A 128 -16.30 4.88 -16.11
CA SER A 128 -16.95 3.68 -15.58
C SER A 128 -15.98 2.83 -14.75
N LYS A 129 -14.70 2.73 -15.18
CA LYS A 129 -13.66 2.09 -14.37
C LYS A 129 -13.43 2.86 -13.07
N LEU A 130 -13.28 4.18 -13.14
CA LEU A 130 -13.07 5.02 -11.96
C LEU A 130 -14.22 4.88 -10.96
N MET A 131 -15.47 4.75 -11.42
CA MET A 131 -16.61 4.48 -10.54
C MET A 131 -16.44 3.17 -9.76
N THR A 132 -15.99 2.10 -10.43
CA THR A 132 -15.75 0.80 -9.75
C THR A 132 -14.56 0.84 -8.80
N TYR A 133 -13.53 1.65 -9.10
CA TYR A 133 -12.38 1.82 -8.23
C TYR A 133 -12.73 2.68 -7.02
N LEU A 134 -13.53 3.73 -7.20
CA LEU A 134 -13.94 4.67 -6.16
C LEU A 134 -14.58 3.96 -4.97
N GLN A 135 -15.52 3.05 -5.24
CA GLN A 135 -16.19 2.26 -4.21
C GLN A 135 -15.18 1.45 -3.39
N ALA A 136 -14.23 0.80 -4.05
CA ALA A 136 -13.19 0.02 -3.37
C ALA A 136 -12.17 0.91 -2.64
N PHE A 137 -11.79 2.06 -3.20
CA PHE A 137 -10.90 3.02 -2.53
C PHE A 137 -11.50 3.51 -1.22
N ASN A 138 -12.74 3.99 -1.24
CA ASN A 138 -13.42 4.50 -0.04
C ASN A 138 -13.62 3.40 1.00
N ALA A 139 -14.00 2.18 0.58
CA ALA A 139 -14.12 1.04 1.48
C ALA A 139 -12.78 0.67 2.15
N GLU A 140 -11.67 0.64 1.40
CA GLU A 140 -10.36 0.32 1.96
C GLU A 140 -9.76 1.48 2.77
N PHE A 141 -10.00 2.74 2.41
CA PHE A 141 -9.62 3.89 3.25
C PHE A 141 -10.27 3.80 4.64
N ALA A 142 -11.56 3.47 4.69
CA ALA A 142 -12.26 3.25 5.95
C ALA A 142 -11.69 2.05 6.72
N LYS A 143 -11.52 0.90 6.05
CA LYS A 143 -11.01 -0.34 6.65
C LYS A 143 -9.61 -0.20 7.26
N TYR A 144 -8.71 0.53 6.62
CA TYR A 144 -7.34 0.76 7.11
C TYR A 144 -7.19 2.02 7.97
N GLU A 145 -8.29 2.70 8.29
CA GLU A 145 -8.29 3.97 9.03
C GLU A 145 -7.38 5.03 8.39
N MET A 146 -7.30 5.03 7.06
CA MET A 146 -6.58 6.03 6.27
C MET A 146 -7.44 7.28 6.14
N THR A 147 -7.50 8.05 7.22
CA THR A 147 -8.52 9.09 7.40
C THR A 147 -8.09 10.45 6.86
N THR A 148 -6.81 10.80 6.85
CA THR A 148 -6.38 12.11 6.38
C THR A 148 -6.29 12.15 4.86
N CYS A 149 -6.54 13.32 4.28
CA CYS A 149 -6.41 13.49 2.83
C CYS A 149 -4.94 13.32 2.38
N ARG A 150 -3.97 13.57 3.27
CA ARG A 150 -2.54 13.46 2.98
C ARG A 150 -2.11 12.02 2.77
N GLU A 151 -2.55 11.12 3.64
CA GLU A 151 -2.33 9.68 3.48
C GLU A 151 -2.92 9.17 2.15
N LYS A 152 -4.16 9.59 1.84
CA LYS A 152 -4.83 9.25 0.57
C LYS A 152 -4.03 9.75 -0.64
N ALA A 153 -3.53 10.98 -0.61
CA ALA A 153 -2.73 11.54 -1.69
C ALA A 153 -1.43 10.75 -1.94
N HIS A 154 -0.71 10.38 -0.87
CA HIS A 154 0.48 9.53 -0.95
C HIS A 154 0.17 8.18 -1.61
N PHE A 155 -0.92 7.52 -1.18
CA PHE A 155 -1.32 6.23 -1.73
C PHE A 155 -1.77 6.31 -3.19
N LEU A 156 -2.66 7.26 -3.51
CA LEU A 156 -3.21 7.45 -4.86
C LEU A 156 -2.11 7.79 -5.87
N ALA A 157 -1.13 8.60 -5.50
CA ALA A 157 -0.03 8.96 -6.38
C ALA A 157 0.77 7.74 -6.87
N GLN A 158 1.02 6.80 -5.96
CA GLN A 158 1.75 5.57 -6.27
C GLN A 158 0.92 4.67 -7.18
N CYS A 159 -0.36 4.48 -6.85
CA CYS A 159 -1.28 3.72 -7.70
C CYS A 159 -1.39 4.32 -9.11
N CYS A 160 -1.51 5.65 -9.21
CA CYS A 160 -1.59 6.34 -10.50
C CYS A 160 -0.32 6.09 -11.32
N HIS A 161 0.87 6.22 -10.75
CA HIS A 161 2.09 5.95 -11.50
C HIS A 161 2.17 4.49 -12.00
N GLU A 162 1.96 3.52 -11.11
CA GLU A 162 2.10 2.08 -11.44
C GLU A 162 1.09 1.61 -12.50
N SER A 163 -0.06 2.28 -12.63
CA SER A 163 -1.15 1.92 -13.54
C SER A 163 -1.34 2.90 -14.70
N MET A 164 -0.39 3.81 -14.92
CA MET A 164 -0.42 4.87 -15.95
C MET A 164 -1.68 5.76 -15.85
N GLY A 165 -1.97 6.23 -14.65
CA GLY A 165 -3.12 7.06 -14.32
C GLY A 165 -4.40 6.24 -14.16
N LEU A 166 -4.32 5.07 -13.51
CA LEU A 166 -5.46 4.15 -13.29
C LEU A 166 -6.06 3.57 -14.59
N VAL A 167 -5.29 3.56 -15.68
CA VAL A 167 -5.76 3.08 -17.00
C VAL A 167 -5.59 1.56 -17.11
N TYR A 168 -4.46 1.04 -16.66
CA TYR A 168 -4.07 -0.36 -16.82
C TYR A 168 -4.04 -1.10 -15.48
N THR A 169 -4.73 -2.23 -15.43
CA THR A 169 -4.71 -3.16 -14.29
C THR A 169 -3.94 -4.44 -14.60
N ALA A 170 -3.22 -4.48 -15.72
CA ALA A 170 -2.34 -5.56 -16.12
C ALA A 170 -1.13 -5.02 -16.89
N GLU A 171 0.03 -5.62 -16.66
CA GLU A 171 1.29 -5.26 -17.32
C GLU A 171 1.19 -5.47 -18.84
N ILE A 172 1.52 -4.43 -19.60
CA ILE A 172 1.54 -4.50 -21.06
C ILE A 172 2.62 -5.50 -21.51
N GLY A 173 2.21 -6.55 -22.24
CA GLY A 173 3.11 -7.63 -22.66
C GLY A 173 3.54 -8.57 -21.54
N GLY A 174 2.86 -8.54 -20.37
CA GLY A 174 3.20 -9.36 -19.21
C GLY A 174 3.21 -10.86 -19.50
N SER A 175 2.34 -11.35 -20.39
CA SER A 175 2.29 -12.76 -20.79
C SER A 175 3.55 -13.27 -21.51
N GLN A 176 4.40 -12.36 -22.01
CA GLN A 176 5.65 -12.68 -22.71
C GLN A 176 6.88 -12.62 -21.79
N LYS A 177 6.71 -12.24 -20.52
CA LYS A 177 7.80 -12.11 -19.56
C LYS A 177 8.24 -13.48 -19.04
N SER A 178 9.50 -13.58 -18.64
CA SER A 178 10.07 -14.81 -18.07
C SER A 178 9.43 -15.25 -16.75
N TYR A 179 8.69 -14.37 -16.09
CA TYR A 179 7.94 -14.64 -14.85
C TYR A 179 6.43 -14.79 -15.09
N ALA A 180 5.98 -14.89 -16.35
CA ALA A 180 4.63 -15.33 -16.65
C ALA A 180 4.36 -16.72 -16.02
N PRO A 181 3.15 -17.00 -15.53
CA PRO A 181 1.93 -16.19 -15.68
C PRO A 181 1.71 -15.12 -14.58
N TRP A 182 2.67 -14.90 -13.69
CA TRP A 182 2.57 -13.97 -12.55
C TRP A 182 3.15 -12.58 -12.86
N TYR A 183 2.85 -12.05 -14.03
CA TYR A 183 3.17 -10.67 -14.41
C TYR A 183 2.30 -9.64 -13.67
N GLY A 184 2.64 -8.36 -13.77
CA GLY A 184 1.99 -7.29 -13.01
C GLY A 184 0.47 -7.25 -13.23
N ARG A 185 -0.31 -7.24 -12.14
CA ARG A 185 -1.76 -6.95 -12.15
C ARG A 185 -2.17 -6.06 -10.97
N GLY A 186 -3.32 -5.42 -11.10
CA GLY A 186 -3.83 -4.46 -10.13
C GLY A 186 -3.14 -3.10 -10.22
N LEU A 187 -3.61 -2.16 -9.40
CA LEU A 187 -3.19 -0.76 -9.48
C LEU A 187 -1.77 -0.50 -8.96
N ILE A 188 -1.17 -1.44 -8.23
CA ILE A 188 0.24 -1.40 -7.80
C ILE A 188 1.14 -2.37 -8.60
N GLN A 189 0.60 -3.06 -9.61
CA GLN A 189 1.32 -4.04 -10.44
C GLN A 189 1.94 -5.20 -9.62
N LEU A 190 1.11 -5.93 -8.87
CA LEU A 190 1.52 -7.10 -8.10
C LEU A 190 2.11 -8.17 -9.04
N THR A 191 3.35 -8.56 -8.79
CA THR A 191 4.17 -9.42 -9.68
C THR A 191 4.82 -10.56 -8.90
N PHE A 192 5.13 -11.68 -9.55
CA PHE A 192 5.70 -12.94 -9.03
C PHE A 192 4.74 -13.79 -8.19
N GLU A 193 4.86 -15.11 -8.36
CA GLU A 193 4.01 -16.11 -7.71
C GLU A 193 3.88 -15.91 -6.20
N LYS A 194 5.01 -15.67 -5.53
CA LYS A 194 5.06 -15.48 -4.07
C LYS A 194 4.11 -14.36 -3.60
N ASN A 195 4.01 -13.28 -4.36
CA ASN A 195 3.21 -12.12 -3.99
C ASN A 195 1.72 -12.38 -4.24
N TYR A 196 1.38 -13.04 -5.35
CA TYR A 196 0.02 -13.51 -5.61
C TYR A 196 -0.49 -14.46 -4.52
N ARG A 197 0.34 -15.42 -4.11
CA ARG A 197 0.00 -16.36 -3.01
C ARG A 197 -0.16 -15.64 -1.68
N ALA A 198 0.74 -14.71 -1.35
CA ALA A 198 0.66 -13.93 -0.11
C ALA A 198 -0.59 -13.05 -0.07
N TYR A 199 -0.93 -12.38 -1.17
CA TYR A 199 -2.17 -11.61 -1.27
C TYR A 199 -3.41 -12.50 -1.17
N GLY A 200 -3.46 -13.62 -1.90
CA GLY A 200 -4.56 -14.59 -1.81
C GLY A 200 -4.77 -15.12 -0.39
N SER A 201 -3.68 -15.42 0.32
CA SER A 201 -3.74 -15.80 1.73
C SER A 201 -4.29 -14.69 2.63
N ALA A 202 -3.96 -13.42 2.35
CA ALA A 202 -4.42 -12.28 3.14
C ALA A 202 -5.91 -12.00 2.94
N VAL A 203 -6.45 -12.23 1.74
CA VAL A 203 -7.89 -12.07 1.46
C VAL A 203 -8.71 -13.35 1.62
N GLY A 204 -8.06 -14.49 1.91
CA GLY A 204 -8.73 -15.78 2.08
C GLY A 204 -9.33 -16.33 0.77
N GLU A 205 -8.76 -15.96 -0.37
CA GLU A 205 -9.27 -16.31 -1.70
C GLU A 205 -8.16 -16.77 -2.64
N ASP A 206 -8.46 -17.74 -3.49
CA ASP A 206 -7.54 -18.13 -4.55
C ASP A 206 -7.53 -17.09 -5.68
N VAL A 207 -6.38 -16.43 -5.79
CA VAL A 207 -6.07 -15.42 -6.80
C VAL A 207 -4.83 -15.77 -7.62
N TYR A 208 -4.33 -17.02 -7.55
CA TYR A 208 -3.02 -17.37 -8.12
C TYR A 208 -3.02 -18.60 -9.02
N SER A 209 -3.87 -19.60 -8.75
CA SER A 209 -3.70 -20.95 -9.29
C SER A 209 -3.99 -21.05 -10.79
N SER A 210 -5.12 -20.51 -11.24
CA SER A 210 -5.59 -20.50 -12.63
C SER A 210 -5.49 -19.11 -13.26
N GLU A 211 -5.62 -19.01 -14.58
CA GLU A 211 -5.69 -17.71 -15.26
C GLU A 211 -6.89 -16.89 -14.78
N ALA A 212 -8.06 -17.51 -14.66
CA ALA A 212 -9.25 -16.86 -14.12
C ALA A 212 -9.00 -16.31 -12.71
N ASN A 213 -8.31 -17.06 -11.85
CA ASN A 213 -7.98 -16.62 -10.49
C ASN A 213 -6.98 -15.46 -10.49
N ARG A 214 -5.93 -15.50 -11.32
CA ARG A 214 -4.98 -14.38 -11.45
C ARG A 214 -5.65 -13.13 -12.02
N ASN A 215 -6.55 -13.30 -12.97
CA ASN A 215 -7.27 -12.20 -13.61
C ASN A 215 -8.28 -11.52 -12.68
N LYS A 216 -8.60 -12.08 -11.51
CA LYS A 216 -9.33 -11.34 -10.47
C LYS A 216 -8.63 -10.02 -10.12
N LEU A 217 -7.29 -9.98 -10.10
CA LEU A 217 -6.52 -8.76 -9.83
C LEU A 217 -6.68 -7.67 -10.90
N THR A 218 -7.28 -7.94 -12.06
CA THR A 218 -7.49 -6.92 -13.10
C THR A 218 -8.80 -6.15 -12.92
N THR A 219 -9.68 -6.59 -12.02
CA THR A 219 -11.01 -6.00 -11.80
C THR A 219 -11.22 -5.58 -10.34
N SER A 220 -12.18 -4.68 -10.11
CA SER A 220 -12.58 -4.30 -8.73
C SER A 220 -13.31 -5.49 -8.07
N PRO A 221 -13.05 -5.79 -6.78
CA PRO A 221 -12.25 -5.00 -5.85
C PRO A 221 -10.75 -5.31 -5.88
N HIS A 222 -10.30 -6.47 -6.37
CA HIS A 222 -8.92 -6.93 -6.18
C HIS A 222 -7.85 -6.03 -6.81
N CYS A 223 -8.13 -5.36 -7.93
CA CYS A 223 -7.18 -4.40 -8.51
C CYS A 223 -6.84 -3.25 -7.54
N VAL A 224 -7.78 -2.86 -6.66
CA VAL A 224 -7.60 -1.83 -5.64
C VAL A 224 -7.12 -2.45 -4.32
N THR A 225 -7.77 -3.52 -3.85
CA THR A 225 -7.46 -4.08 -2.51
C THR A 225 -6.09 -4.75 -2.47
N SER A 226 -5.56 -5.27 -3.59
CA SER A 226 -4.16 -5.73 -3.67
C SER A 226 -3.17 -4.58 -3.50
N ALA A 227 -3.48 -3.38 -4.01
CA ALA A 227 -2.65 -2.20 -3.82
C ALA A 227 -2.61 -1.77 -2.35
N PHE A 228 -3.77 -1.74 -1.67
CA PHE A 228 -3.81 -1.45 -0.24
C PHE A 228 -3.08 -2.51 0.60
N TRP A 229 -3.33 -3.80 0.35
CA TRP A 229 -2.63 -4.85 1.08
C TRP A 229 -1.11 -4.73 0.93
N PHE A 230 -0.63 -4.45 -0.29
CA PHE A 230 0.80 -4.22 -0.51
C PHE A 230 1.32 -3.01 0.28
N TYR A 231 0.57 -1.91 0.28
CA TYR A 231 0.95 -0.66 0.92
C TYR A 231 0.91 -0.72 2.44
N MET A 232 -0.09 -1.41 3.01
CA MET A 232 -0.38 -1.43 4.44
C MET A 232 0.27 -2.61 5.17
N ASP A 233 0.28 -3.80 4.56
CA ASP A 233 0.52 -5.05 5.29
C ASP A 233 1.71 -5.87 4.75
N TYR A 234 2.03 -5.76 3.46
CA TYR A 234 3.02 -6.64 2.84
C TYR A 234 4.41 -6.49 3.48
N GLY A 235 4.95 -7.62 3.94
CA GLY A 235 6.28 -7.68 4.56
C GLY A 235 6.41 -6.85 5.84
N ASN A 236 5.31 -6.59 6.56
CA ASN A 236 5.26 -5.74 7.76
C ASN A 236 5.75 -4.30 7.55
N GLN A 237 5.63 -3.76 6.32
CA GLN A 237 6.23 -2.47 5.98
C GLN A 237 5.37 -1.25 6.35
N ASN A 238 4.03 -1.40 6.44
CA ASN A 238 3.05 -0.32 6.69
C ASN A 238 3.53 1.06 6.22
N LEU A 239 3.49 1.27 4.90
CA LEU A 239 3.99 2.48 4.26
C LEU A 239 3.20 3.73 4.67
N ASN A 240 1.96 3.54 5.14
CA ASN A 240 1.14 4.62 5.66
C ASN A 240 1.76 5.30 6.90
N SER A 241 2.62 4.59 7.65
CA SER A 241 3.39 5.20 8.75
C SER A 241 4.34 6.31 8.28
N TYR A 242 4.84 6.22 7.04
CA TYR A 242 5.64 7.27 6.40
C TYR A 242 4.75 8.35 5.78
N ALA A 243 3.58 7.97 5.24
CA ALA A 243 2.63 8.94 4.69
C ALA A 243 2.11 9.91 5.77
N LYS A 244 1.89 9.40 7.00
CA LYS A 244 1.55 10.22 8.18
C LYS A 244 2.64 11.25 8.56
N LYS A 245 3.88 10.97 8.20
CA LYS A 245 5.05 11.86 8.37
C LYS A 245 5.37 12.65 7.10
N ASP A 246 4.52 12.53 6.08
CA ASP A 246 4.70 13.16 4.78
C ASP A 246 5.98 12.75 4.04
N ASP A 247 6.51 11.54 4.28
CA ASP A 247 7.78 11.11 3.69
C ASP A 247 7.56 10.38 2.36
N PHE A 248 7.42 11.16 1.29
CA PHE A 248 7.20 10.64 -0.08
C PHE A 248 8.37 9.80 -0.61
N ASN A 249 9.59 10.19 -0.26
CA ASN A 249 10.84 9.61 -0.78
C ASN A 249 10.95 8.14 -0.38
N ILE A 250 10.75 7.83 0.90
CA ILE A 250 10.82 6.44 1.37
C ILE A 250 9.67 5.59 0.84
N ILE A 251 8.46 6.15 0.69
CA ILE A 251 7.31 5.44 0.13
C ILE A 251 7.64 5.00 -1.31
N THR A 252 8.13 5.94 -2.13
CA THR A 252 8.54 5.64 -3.52
C THR A 252 9.65 4.59 -3.56
N ALA A 253 10.69 4.75 -2.74
CA ALA A 253 11.81 3.82 -2.67
C ALA A 253 11.39 2.39 -2.31
N ARG A 254 10.37 2.25 -1.45
CA ARG A 254 9.87 0.96 -0.98
C ARG A 254 8.98 0.26 -2.02
N ILE A 255 8.17 1.03 -2.74
CA ILE A 255 7.28 0.49 -3.78
C ILE A 255 8.10 0.07 -5.00
N ASN A 256 9.00 0.93 -5.46
CA ASN A 256 9.75 0.69 -6.69
C ASN A 256 11.07 -0.08 -6.47
N GLY A 257 11.57 -0.13 -5.24
CA GLY A 257 12.94 -0.58 -4.94
C GLY A 257 14.01 0.47 -5.30
N GLY A 258 13.60 1.69 -5.61
CA GLY A 258 14.42 2.77 -6.13
C GLY A 258 13.56 3.99 -6.48
N PHE A 259 14.01 4.81 -7.42
CA PHE A 259 13.36 6.08 -7.75
C PHE A 259 12.95 6.16 -9.22
N ASN A 260 12.69 5.02 -9.86
CA ASN A 260 12.17 5.03 -11.22
C ASN A 260 10.79 5.69 -11.25
N GLY A 261 10.62 6.64 -12.18
CA GLY A 261 9.40 7.41 -12.32
C GLY A 261 9.08 8.35 -11.14
N TYR A 262 10.06 8.67 -10.28
CA TYR A 262 9.87 9.53 -9.12
C TYR A 262 9.18 10.87 -9.45
N ASP A 263 9.65 11.58 -10.48
CA ASP A 263 9.06 12.87 -10.89
C ASP A 263 7.60 12.73 -11.35
N ASP A 264 7.25 11.59 -11.97
CA ASP A 264 5.88 11.31 -12.38
C ASP A 264 4.96 11.01 -11.19
N ARG A 265 5.46 10.22 -10.23
CA ARG A 265 4.77 9.99 -8.96
C ARG A 265 4.56 11.33 -8.21
N LEU A 266 5.57 12.21 -8.21
CA LEU A 266 5.49 13.51 -7.56
C LEU A 266 4.43 14.40 -8.21
N ARG A 267 4.30 14.38 -9.55
CA ARG A 267 3.21 15.08 -10.25
C ARG A 267 1.82 14.57 -9.84
N TYR A 268 1.63 13.25 -9.76
CA TYR A 268 0.35 12.69 -9.29
C TYR A 268 0.09 13.04 -7.82
N PHE A 269 1.13 13.05 -6.99
CA PHE A 269 1.04 13.47 -5.60
C PHE A 269 0.60 14.92 -5.47
N ASP A 270 1.27 15.84 -6.17
CA ASP A 270 0.93 17.26 -6.14
C ASP A 270 -0.50 17.51 -6.65
N LYS A 271 -0.91 16.82 -7.72
CA LYS A 271 -2.29 16.88 -8.21
C LYS A 271 -3.30 16.33 -7.19
N ALA A 272 -2.99 15.23 -6.52
CA ALA A 272 -3.85 14.67 -5.48
C ALA A 272 -3.94 15.61 -4.26
N VAL A 273 -2.83 16.26 -3.87
CA VAL A 273 -2.81 17.26 -2.80
C VAL A 273 -3.70 18.45 -3.16
N GLU A 274 -3.58 19.00 -4.37
CA GLU A 274 -4.40 20.11 -4.86
C GLU A 274 -5.90 19.75 -4.84
N VAL A 275 -6.26 18.62 -5.44
CA VAL A 275 -7.65 18.20 -5.61
C VAL A 275 -8.29 17.86 -4.26
N LEU A 276 -7.57 17.17 -3.38
CA LEU A 276 -8.04 16.78 -2.05
C LEU A 276 -7.80 17.84 -0.98
N LYS A 277 -7.24 19.00 -1.35
CA LYS A 277 -6.95 20.18 -0.53
C LYS A 277 -6.08 19.87 0.69
N CYS A 278 -4.96 19.21 0.47
CA CYS A 278 -4.09 18.65 1.52
C CYS A 278 -2.90 19.51 1.93
N GLU A 279 -2.80 20.74 1.44
CA GLU A 279 -1.68 21.65 1.70
C GLU A 279 -1.53 21.96 3.20
N HIS A 280 -2.66 22.04 3.91
CA HIS A 280 -2.72 22.25 5.37
C HIS A 280 -2.08 21.12 6.20
N LEU A 281 -1.70 20.00 5.58
CA LEU A 281 -1.02 18.87 6.22
C LEU A 281 0.42 18.66 5.70
N ASN A 282 0.99 19.63 4.96
CA ASN A 282 2.40 19.59 4.56
C ASN A 282 3.30 19.51 5.80
N GLN A 283 4.21 18.53 5.85
CA GLN A 283 5.26 18.46 6.88
C GLN A 283 6.65 18.48 6.23
N LEU A 284 6.89 17.58 5.27
CA LEU A 284 8.19 17.47 4.58
C LEU A 284 8.17 18.04 3.16
N ARG A 285 6.99 18.17 2.55
CA ARG A 285 6.86 18.80 1.22
C ARG A 285 7.30 20.26 1.27
N LYS A 286 8.38 20.60 0.56
CA LYS A 286 8.88 21.97 0.31
C LYS A 286 8.46 22.43 -1.08
N ALA A 287 8.68 23.70 -1.44
CA ALA A 287 8.30 24.26 -2.74
C ALA A 287 8.77 23.41 -3.94
N ASN A 288 10.00 22.88 -3.87
CA ASN A 288 10.64 22.10 -4.94
C ASN A 288 10.54 20.57 -4.75
N GLY A 289 9.60 20.08 -3.94
CA GLY A 289 9.40 18.65 -3.68
C GLY A 289 9.87 18.23 -2.29
N PHE A 290 10.40 17.00 -2.18
CA PHE A 290 10.86 16.39 -0.93
C PHE A 290 12.37 16.28 -0.91
N THR A 291 13.00 16.74 0.18
CA THR A 291 14.46 16.75 0.32
C THR A 291 15.00 15.37 0.68
N PHE A 292 16.26 15.12 0.32
CA PHE A 292 16.95 13.88 0.66
C PHE A 292 17.16 13.75 2.18
N GLU A 293 17.59 14.83 2.83
CA GLU A 293 18.05 14.85 4.21
C GLU A 293 16.95 14.67 5.25
N GLU A 294 15.74 15.16 4.97
CA GLU A 294 14.61 15.04 5.89
C GLU A 294 13.89 13.69 5.77
N SER A 295 14.18 12.91 4.73
CA SER A 295 13.56 11.60 4.50
C SER A 295 14.28 10.48 5.25
N ALA A 296 13.53 9.44 5.61
CA ALA A 296 14.07 8.18 6.12
C ALA A 296 15.08 7.51 5.16
N ILE A 297 15.08 7.85 3.86
CA ILE A 297 16.11 7.35 2.94
C ILE A 297 17.51 7.85 3.28
N TYR A 298 17.65 9.00 3.96
CA TYR A 298 18.94 9.58 4.36
C TYR A 298 19.77 8.64 5.25
N ASN A 299 19.09 7.85 6.09
CA ASN A 299 19.72 6.90 7.02
C ASN A 299 19.68 5.46 6.52
N ASN A 300 19.25 5.24 5.28
CA ASN A 300 19.23 3.92 4.65
C ASN A 300 20.34 3.82 3.62
N LYS A 301 21.38 3.02 3.89
CA LYS A 301 22.56 2.91 2.99
C LYS A 301 22.20 2.58 1.55
N VAL A 302 21.21 1.70 1.35
CA VAL A 302 20.77 1.27 0.02
C VAL A 302 20.03 2.39 -0.70
N TYR A 303 19.10 3.05 -0.03
CA TYR A 303 18.30 4.12 -0.66
C TYR A 303 19.06 5.44 -0.78
N ALA A 304 19.97 5.77 0.13
CA ALA A 304 20.90 6.88 -0.04
C ALA A 304 21.77 6.69 -1.29
N TYR A 305 22.36 5.50 -1.46
CA TYR A 305 23.14 5.18 -2.66
C TYR A 305 22.27 5.15 -3.92
N SER A 306 21.03 4.67 -3.81
CA SER A 306 20.08 4.69 -4.92
C SER A 306 19.75 6.12 -5.32
N TRP A 307 19.34 6.98 -4.39
CA TRP A 307 19.01 8.39 -4.63
C TRP A 307 20.13 9.13 -5.36
N ALA A 308 21.38 8.92 -4.90
CA ALA A 308 22.57 9.46 -5.54
C ALA A 308 22.66 9.05 -7.02
N ARG A 309 22.52 7.75 -7.34
CA ARG A 309 22.57 7.25 -8.72
C ARG A 309 21.43 7.77 -9.61
N TYR A 310 20.25 8.04 -9.06
CA TYR A 310 19.13 8.59 -9.84
C TYR A 310 19.36 10.07 -10.18
N HIS A 311 19.95 10.85 -9.27
CA HIS A 311 20.30 12.26 -9.51
C HIS A 311 21.61 12.46 -10.29
N ASP A 312 22.50 11.47 -10.25
CA ASP A 312 23.81 11.54 -10.89
C ASP A 312 23.72 11.74 -12.42
N PRO A 313 24.28 12.85 -12.96
CA PRO A 313 24.28 13.15 -14.40
C PRO A 313 25.06 12.15 -15.27
N LEU A 314 26.03 11.44 -14.69
CA LEU A 314 26.81 10.41 -15.38
C LEU A 314 26.14 9.02 -15.30
N SER A 315 25.02 8.89 -14.58
CA SER A 315 24.30 7.63 -14.40
C SER A 315 23.21 7.46 -15.46
N ARG A 316 23.00 6.21 -15.88
CA ARG A 316 21.93 5.84 -16.81
C ARG A 316 20.56 5.64 -16.15
N GLU A 317 20.51 5.67 -14.81
CA GLU A 317 19.23 5.58 -14.08
C GLU A 317 18.32 6.74 -14.45
N GLN A 318 17.02 6.48 -14.54
CA GLN A 318 16.01 7.47 -14.95
C GLN A 318 14.89 7.52 -13.92
N GLY A 319 14.29 8.69 -13.73
CA GLY A 319 13.12 8.85 -12.86
C GLY A 319 13.12 10.12 -12.03
N THR A 320 14.29 10.70 -11.80
CA THR A 320 14.46 12.03 -11.20
C THR A 320 15.15 12.95 -12.19
N ARG A 321 15.02 14.27 -11.98
CA ARG A 321 15.90 15.25 -12.62
C ARG A 321 17.36 14.97 -12.23
N LYS A 322 18.26 15.09 -13.19
CA LYS A 322 19.71 15.03 -12.93
C LYS A 322 20.19 16.29 -12.24
N ASP A 323 20.90 16.12 -11.13
CA ASP A 323 21.44 17.19 -10.31
C ASP A 323 22.75 16.72 -9.66
N LYS A 324 23.88 17.31 -10.10
CA LYS A 324 25.22 16.97 -9.60
C LYS A 324 25.35 17.24 -8.10
N ALA A 325 24.79 18.34 -7.60
CA ALA A 325 24.93 18.71 -6.20
C ALA A 325 24.17 17.73 -5.31
N GLU A 326 22.91 17.43 -5.66
CA GLU A 326 22.07 16.44 -4.98
C GLU A 326 22.74 15.06 -4.97
N ALA A 327 23.27 14.63 -6.13
CA ALA A 327 23.96 13.35 -6.25
C ALA A 327 25.19 13.26 -5.33
N LEU A 328 26.01 14.32 -5.27
CA LEU A 328 27.20 14.36 -4.42
C LEU A 328 26.85 14.32 -2.93
N VAL A 329 25.82 15.04 -2.49
CA VAL A 329 25.33 14.99 -1.11
C VAL A 329 24.92 13.56 -0.74
N ALA A 330 24.12 12.91 -1.59
CA ALA A 330 23.66 11.57 -1.34
C ALA A 330 24.76 10.50 -1.42
N TYR A 331 25.72 10.64 -2.35
CA TYR A 331 26.89 9.76 -2.40
C TYR A 331 27.75 9.86 -1.16
N LYS A 332 28.03 11.08 -0.67
CA LYS A 332 28.81 11.28 0.57
C LYS A 332 28.08 10.65 1.77
N ARG A 333 26.76 10.79 1.85
CA ARG A 333 25.98 10.13 2.90
C ARG A 333 26.04 8.61 2.79
N ALA A 334 25.84 8.07 1.59
CA ALA A 334 25.92 6.64 1.33
C ALA A 334 27.30 6.08 1.66
N LEU A 335 28.38 6.80 1.31
CA LEU A 335 29.76 6.45 1.63
C LEU A 335 29.93 6.24 3.13
N ALA A 336 29.52 7.22 3.95
CA ALA A 336 29.61 7.14 5.41
C ALA A 336 28.84 5.93 5.97
N LEU A 337 27.65 5.65 5.44
CA LEU A 337 26.84 4.51 5.87
C LEU A 337 27.45 3.15 5.48
N TYR A 338 28.06 3.05 4.30
CA TYR A 338 28.73 1.82 3.86
C TYR A 338 30.10 1.61 4.54
N GLN A 339 30.81 2.69 4.88
CA GLN A 339 32.01 2.65 5.73
C GLN A 339 31.66 2.11 7.13
N ALA A 340 30.61 2.64 7.77
CA ALA A 340 30.12 2.13 9.05
C ALA A 340 29.70 0.65 8.98
N ALA A 341 29.16 0.22 7.83
CA ALA A 341 28.81 -1.17 7.57
C ALA A 341 30.00 -2.06 7.16
N LYS A 342 31.21 -1.52 7.04
CA LYS A 342 32.44 -2.21 6.63
C LYS A 342 32.34 -2.91 5.26
N ASP A 343 31.56 -2.35 4.33
CA ASP A 343 31.42 -2.85 2.95
C ASP A 343 32.45 -2.16 2.05
N THR A 344 33.68 -2.67 2.05
CA THR A 344 34.81 -2.06 1.34
C THR A 344 34.57 -1.95 -0.17
N THR A 345 33.89 -2.93 -0.78
CA THR A 345 33.54 -2.92 -2.20
C THR A 345 32.65 -1.75 -2.55
N LYS A 346 31.58 -1.51 -1.77
CA LYS A 346 30.69 -0.36 -2.00
C LYS A 346 31.38 0.97 -1.71
N VAL A 347 32.20 1.03 -0.66
CA VAL A 347 32.98 2.23 -0.32
C VAL A 347 33.87 2.65 -1.49
N SER A 348 34.67 1.74 -2.05
CA SER A 348 35.54 2.06 -3.19
C SER A 348 34.73 2.51 -4.41
N ALA A 349 33.65 1.81 -4.73
CA ALA A 349 32.80 2.17 -5.88
C ALA A 349 32.15 3.56 -5.72
N ILE A 350 31.70 3.92 -4.51
CA ILE A 350 31.11 5.23 -4.22
C ILE A 350 32.19 6.31 -4.29
N GLN A 351 33.38 6.07 -3.72
CA GLN A 351 34.48 7.05 -3.75
C GLN A 351 34.88 7.38 -5.19
N THR A 352 35.13 6.36 -6.01
CA THR A 352 35.40 6.55 -7.45
C THR A 352 34.30 7.36 -8.14
N ARG A 353 33.04 7.18 -7.75
CA ARG A 353 31.93 7.95 -8.33
C ARG A 353 31.92 9.40 -7.89
N ILE A 354 32.22 9.69 -6.62
CA ILE A 354 32.40 11.04 -6.10
C ILE A 354 33.55 11.74 -6.82
N ASP A 355 34.69 11.07 -6.99
CA ASP A 355 35.87 11.64 -7.64
C ASP A 355 35.59 11.99 -9.10
N ASN A 356 34.87 11.13 -9.83
CA ASN A 356 34.45 11.39 -11.21
C ASN A 356 33.41 12.52 -11.35
N LEU A 357 32.65 12.80 -10.28
CA LEU A 357 31.63 13.84 -10.27
C LEU A 357 32.14 15.17 -9.74
N SER A 358 33.22 15.19 -8.96
CA SER A 358 33.81 16.40 -8.39
C SER A 358 34.39 17.27 -9.49
#